data_AF-A0A7J4KWY6-F1
#
_entry.id   AF-A0A7J4KWY6-F1
#
_cell.length_a   1.000
_cell.length_b   1.000
_cell.length_c   1.000
_cell.angle_alpha   90.00
_cell.angle_beta   90.00
_cell.angle_gamma   90.00
#
_symmetry.space_group_name_H-M   'P 1'
#
loop_
_entity.id
_entity.type
_entity.pdbx_description
1 polymer ?
#
loop_
_entity_poly.entity_id
_entity_poly.type
_entity_poly.pdbx_seq_one_letter_code
_entity_poly.pdbx_strand_id
1 'polypeptide(L)' 'METAVLKCPKCGFEQELEIPESSCLQFFKCENCGELISAPNGECCVICAFSNKKCGHPVK' A
#
# COMPACT_ATOMS: atom_id res chain seq x y z
N MET A 1 2.78 15.58 -0.16
CA MET A 1 3.49 14.29 -0.19
C MET A 1 3.49 13.68 1.20
N GLU A 2 2.79 12.57 1.38
CA GLU A 2 2.71 11.87 2.66
C GLU A 2 3.30 10.47 2.49
N THR A 3 4.13 10.01 3.42
CA THR A 3 4.64 8.63 3.43
C THR A 3 3.78 7.75 4.32
N ALA A 4 3.70 6.47 3.94
CA ALA A 4 3.04 5.45 4.72
C ALA A 4 3.83 4.15 4.71
N VAL A 5 3.72 3.41 5.81
CA VAL A 5 4.43 2.14 5.98
C VAL A 5 3.49 1.03 5.52
N LEU A 6 3.84 0.32 4.45
CA LEU A 6 3.16 -0.91 4.07
C LEU A 6 3.89 -2.10 4.67
N LYS A 7 3.12 -2.98 5.28
CA LYS A 7 3.61 -4.27 5.74
C LYS A 7 3.31 -5.33 4.69
N CYS A 8 4.35 -6.01 4.24
CA CYS A 8 4.26 -7.15 3.33
C CYS A 8 3.57 -8.33 4.04
N PRO A 9 2.37 -8.77 3.62
CA PRO A 9 1.70 -9.93 4.22
C PRO A 9 2.42 -11.26 3.95
N LYS A 10 3.40 -11.29 3.04
CA LYS A 10 4.11 -12.51 2.63
C LYS A 10 5.34 -12.78 3.47
N CYS A 11 6.13 -11.76 3.78
CA CYS A 11 7.35 -11.89 4.59
C CYS A 11 7.33 -11.09 5.90
N GLY A 12 6.32 -10.23 6.11
CA GLY A 12 6.20 -9.37 7.28
C GLY A 12 7.06 -8.10 7.24
N PHE A 13 7.80 -7.87 6.15
CA PHE A 13 8.66 -6.70 5.99
C PHE A 13 7.86 -5.41 5.87
N GLU A 14 8.27 -4.37 6.59
CA GLU A 14 7.66 -3.05 6.57
C GLU A 14 8.50 -2.14 5.70
N GLN A 15 7.89 -1.60 4.64
CA GLN A 15 8.54 -0.65 3.74
C GLN A 15 7.78 0.67 3.75
N GLU A 16 8.53 1.76 3.76
CA GLU A 16 7.95 3.09 3.63
C GLU A 16 7.80 3.44 2.14
N LEU A 17 6.63 3.94 1.77
CA LEU A 17 6.36 4.42 0.42
C LEU A 17 5.63 5.75 0.47
N GLU A 18 5.83 6.54 -0.57
CA GLU A 18 5.09 7.78 -0.77
C GLU A 18 3.68 7.45 -1.26
N ILE A 19 2.67 7.91 -0.53
CA ILE A 19 1.28 7.88 -0.98
C ILE A 19 1.15 8.96 -2.06
N PRO A 20 0.82 8.59 -3.31
CA PRO A 20 0.50 9.58 -4.32
C PRO A 20 -0.78 10.32 -3.92
N GLU A 21 -0.72 11.65 -3.88
CA GLU A 21 -1.82 12.50 -3.38
C GLU A 21 -3.10 12.40 -4.22
N SER A 22 -3.00 11.94 -5.47
CA SER A 22 -4.12 11.87 -6.42
C SER A 22 -4.40 10.46 -6.95
N SER A 23 -3.76 9.41 -6.41
CA SER A 23 -3.83 8.07 -7.00
C SER A 23 -3.83 6.96 -5.95
N CYS A 24 -4.22 5.77 -6.37
CA CYS A 24 -4.16 4.57 -5.56
C CYS A 24 -3.15 3.57 -6.10
N LEU A 25 -2.32 3.03 -5.20
CA LEU A 25 -1.44 1.91 -5.50
C LEU A 25 -2.26 0.62 -5.49
N GLN A 26 -2.53 0.06 -6.67
CA GLN A 26 -3.18 -1.25 -6.78
C GLN A 26 -2.20 -2.41 -6.55
N PHE A 27 -0.92 -2.17 -6.82
CA PHE A 27 0.16 -3.13 -6.69
C PHE A 27 1.38 -2.46 -6.09
N PHE A 28 2.07 -3.13 -5.17
CA PHE A 28 3.40 -2.73 -4.72
C PHE A 28 4.34 -3.92 -4.79
N LYS A 29 5.61 -3.66 -5.06
CA LYS A 29 6.65 -4.67 -5.03
C LYS A 29 7.36 -4.60 -3.69
N CYS A 30 7.46 -5.74 -3.02
CA CYS A 30 8.24 -5.83 -1.79
C CYS A 30 9.73 -5.75 -2.11
N GLU A 31 10.47 -4.85 -1.46
CA GLU A 31 11.92 -4.75 -1.67
C GLU A 31 12.70 -5.90 -1.02
N ASN A 32 12.14 -6.49 0.04
CA ASN A 32 12.78 -7.59 0.77
C ASN A 32 12.62 -8.95 0.05
N CYS A 33 11.38 -9.34 -0.29
CA CYS A 33 11.14 -10.63 -0.97
C CYS A 33 10.98 -10.53 -2.49
N GLY A 34 10.91 -9.31 -3.05
CA GLY A 34 10.69 -9.10 -4.48
C GLY A 34 9.27 -9.40 -4.97
N GLU A 35 8.36 -9.77 -4.06
CA GLU A 35 7.03 -10.24 -4.42
C GLU A 35 6.10 -9.07 -4.77
N LEU A 36 5.26 -9.27 -5.78
CA LEU A 36 4.26 -8.30 -6.19
C LEU A 36 2.99 -8.53 -5.38
N ILE A 37 2.59 -7.54 -4.60
CA ILE A 37 1.44 -7.63 -3.71
C ILE A 37 0.35 -6.72 -4.22
N SER A 38 -0.85 -7.28 -4.35
CA SER A 38 -2.06 -6.61 -4.82
C SER A 38 -3.05 -6.41 -3.69
N ALA A 39 -3.94 -5.42 -3.82
CA ALA A 39 -5.01 -5.22 -2.85
C ALA A 39 -5.96 -6.44 -2.85
N PRO A 40 -6.46 -6.87 -1.68
CA PRO A 40 -7.49 -7.90 -1.62
C PRO A 40 -8.81 -7.39 -2.23
N ASN A 41 -9.65 -8.32 -2.72
CA ASN A 41 -10.97 -7.99 -3.25
C ASN A 41 -11.83 -7.34 -2.15
N GLY A 42 -12.18 -6.07 -2.33
CA GLY A 42 -13.00 -5.29 -1.39
C GLY A 42 -12.30 -4.04 -0.85
N GLU A 43 -10.97 -3.98 -0.95
CA GLU A 43 -10.20 -2.79 -0.58
C GLU A 43 -9.87 -1.96 -1.81
N CYS A 44 -9.80 -0.64 -1.65
CA CYS A 44 -9.56 0.27 -2.78
C CYS A 44 -8.13 0.11 -3.35
N CYS A 45 -7.13 -0.08 -2.48
CA CYS A 45 -5.70 0.03 -2.81
C CYS A 45 -4.86 -0.75 -1.79
N VAL A 46 -3.62 -1.15 -2.13
CA VAL A 46 -2.71 -1.86 -1.20
C VAL A 46 -2.37 -1.02 0.02
N ILE A 47 -2.33 0.30 -0.13
CA ILE A 47 -2.15 1.24 0.99
C ILE A 47 -3.32 1.12 1.95
N CYS A 48 -4.54 1.27 1.45
CA CYS A 48 -5.73 1.22 2.28
C CYS A 48 -5.91 -0.16 2.96
N ALA A 49 -5.47 -1.25 2.32
CA ALA A 49 -5.53 -2.61 2.87
C ALA A 49 -4.42 -2.97 3.87
N PHE A 50 -3.17 -2.56 3.62
CA PHE A 50 -1.98 -3.05 4.32
C PHE A 50 -1.15 -1.97 5.01
N SER A 51 -1.57 -0.70 4.89
CA SER A 51 -0.90 0.42 5.55
C SER A 51 -1.74 0.93 6.72
N ASN A 52 -1.08 1.64 7.63
CA ASN A 52 -1.74 2.28 8.76
C ASN A 52 -2.47 3.59 8.39
N LYS A 53 -2.19 4.13 7.19
CA LYS A 53 -2.80 5.36 6.68
C LYS A 53 -3.79 5.07 5.56
N LYS A 54 -4.80 5.93 5.45
CA LYS A 54 -5.72 5.92 4.31
C LYS A 54 -5.12 6.65 3.11
N CYS A 55 -5.49 6.17 1.94
CA CYS A 55 -5.17 6.73 0.65
C CYS A 55 -5.76 8.16 0.53
N GLY A 56 -5.02 9.09 -0.08
CA GLY A 56 -5.31 10.54 -0.04
C GLY A 56 -6.51 11.01 -0.87
N HIS A 57 -7.21 10.10 -1.55
CA HIS A 57 -8.44 10.45 -2.23
C HIS A 57 -9.62 10.48 -1.24
N PRO A 58 -10.65 11.30 -1.49
CA PRO A 58 -11.90 11.18 -0.76
C PRO A 58 -12.49 9.79 -1.06
N VAL A 59 -12.36 8.87 -0.11
CA VAL A 59 -13.10 7.60 -0.11
C VAL A 59 -14.57 7.99 0.02
N LYS A 60 -15.31 7.91 -1.09
CA LYS A 60 -16.72 8.29 -1.16
C LYS A 60 -17.60 7.21 -0.54
#